data_AF-A0A0A2B243-F1
#
_entry.id   AF-A0A0A2B243-F1
#
_cell.length_a   1.000
_cell.length_b   1.000
_cell.length_c   1.000
_cell.angle_alpha   90.00
_cell.angle_beta   90.00
_cell.angle_gamma   90.00
#
_symmetry.space_group_name_H-M   'P 1'
#
loop_
_entity.id
_entity.type
_entity.pdbx_description
1 polymer ?
#
loop_
_entity_poly.entity_id
_entity_poly.type
_entity_poly.pdbx_seq_one_letter_code
_entity_poly.pdbx_strand_id
1 'polypeptide(L)'
;MNKKGKSNLKEVKNQNYEFNKMSTSESSKRKKRKDLPWWVELLFVQIGLPDKLLIKILKTRKETKELIKTEKKSLMIIFFAFIILAYFYPVIKHTKNKLDCEAIAKSYIIKNKNIMEINKRELKMLATNFCYGGEEIYEIENLKI
;
A
#
# COMPACT_ATOMS: atom_id res chain seq x y z
N MET A 1 3.92 -64.11 -86.97
CA MET A 1 2.62 -63.43 -86.74
C MET A 1 2.87 -62.13 -85.97
N ASN A 2 2.77 -61.00 -86.66
CA ASN A 2 2.29 -59.67 -86.24
C ASN A 2 2.67 -58.98 -84.90
N LYS A 3 2.97 -57.67 -85.05
CA LYS A 3 2.82 -56.50 -84.13
C LYS A 3 4.04 -56.15 -83.24
N LYS A 4 4.71 -55.00 -83.48
CA LYS A 4 4.34 -53.59 -83.18
C LYS A 4 4.11 -53.32 -81.70
N GLY A 5 4.80 -52.32 -81.13
CA GLY A 5 4.24 -51.56 -80.01
C GLY A 5 5.23 -50.79 -79.13
N LYS A 6 5.31 -49.47 -79.34
CA LYS A 6 5.84 -48.46 -78.40
C LYS A 6 5.20 -48.59 -77.01
N SER A 7 5.90 -48.16 -75.96
CA SER A 7 5.54 -46.97 -75.14
C SER A 7 6.02 -47.02 -73.68
N ASN A 8 6.76 -45.96 -73.31
CA ASN A 8 6.70 -45.16 -72.09
C ASN A 8 6.73 -45.80 -70.68
N LEU A 9 7.82 -45.46 -69.98
CA LEU A 9 7.86 -44.59 -68.79
C LEU A 9 6.85 -44.90 -67.66
N LYS A 10 7.36 -45.53 -66.60
CA LYS A 10 6.91 -45.31 -65.22
C LYS A 10 8.08 -45.54 -64.26
N GLU A 11 8.39 -44.48 -63.52
CA GLU A 11 9.37 -44.42 -62.44
C GLU A 11 9.21 -45.60 -61.47
N VAL A 12 10.32 -46.31 -61.26
CA VAL A 12 10.50 -47.19 -60.10
C VAL A 12 11.66 -46.61 -59.30
N LYS A 13 11.31 -45.80 -58.30
CA LYS A 13 11.91 -45.77 -56.96
C LYS A 13 13.41 -46.09 -56.90
N ASN A 14 14.27 -45.09 -57.10
CA ASN A 14 15.64 -45.14 -56.61
C ASN A 14 15.67 -44.78 -55.12
N GLN A 15 16.10 -45.76 -54.34
CA GLN A 15 16.63 -45.64 -52.99
C GLN A 15 17.82 -44.68 -53.00
N ASN A 16 17.95 -43.84 -51.96
CA ASN A 16 19.19 -43.26 -51.42
C ASN A 16 18.74 -42.47 -50.17
N TYR A 17 18.88 -43.01 -48.96
CA TYR A 17 20.04 -42.89 -48.09
C TYR A 17 20.56 -41.46 -47.94
N GLU A 18 20.68 -41.07 -46.67
CA GLU A 18 21.16 -39.79 -46.10
C GLU A 18 20.22 -38.58 -46.11
N PHE A 19 19.60 -38.33 -44.95
CA PHE A 19 19.50 -36.96 -44.46
C PHE A 19 19.83 -36.89 -42.97
N ASN A 20 21.08 -36.52 -42.72
CA ASN A 20 21.54 -35.55 -41.73
C ASN A 20 20.57 -35.16 -40.60
N LYS A 21 21.05 -35.40 -39.37
CA LYS A 21 21.04 -34.47 -38.23
C LYS A 21 20.20 -33.21 -38.43
N MET A 22 19.03 -33.15 -37.79
CA MET A 22 18.45 -31.86 -37.42
C MET A 22 17.90 -31.89 -36.01
N SER A 23 18.71 -31.35 -35.10
CA SER A 23 18.26 -30.77 -33.85
C SER A 23 17.23 -29.70 -34.14
N THR A 24 15.98 -29.97 -33.84
CA THR A 24 15.05 -28.93 -33.42
C THR A 24 14.40 -29.48 -32.17
N SER A 25 14.96 -29.12 -31.02
CA SER A 25 14.10 -28.94 -29.87
C SER A 25 13.06 -27.93 -30.33
N GLU A 26 11.86 -28.41 -30.65
CA GLU A 26 10.69 -27.57 -30.51
C GLU A 26 10.73 -27.12 -29.05
N SER A 27 11.31 -25.94 -28.83
CA SER A 27 10.93 -25.07 -27.75
C SER A 27 9.48 -24.69 -28.02
N SER A 28 8.59 -25.68 -27.87
CA SER A 28 7.21 -25.41 -27.56
C SER A 28 7.32 -24.54 -26.33
N LYS A 29 7.16 -23.23 -26.55
CA LYS A 29 6.73 -22.31 -25.53
C LYS A 29 5.36 -22.81 -25.11
N ARG A 30 5.31 -23.95 -24.40
CA ARG A 30 4.21 -24.36 -23.56
C ARG A 30 4.12 -23.21 -22.59
N LYS A 31 3.26 -22.25 -22.92
CA LYS A 31 2.72 -21.32 -21.95
C LYS A 31 2.24 -22.22 -20.84
N LYS A 32 3.04 -22.33 -19.76
CA LYS A 32 2.62 -23.01 -18.55
C LYS A 32 1.24 -22.45 -18.26
N ARG A 33 0.21 -23.31 -18.23
CA ARG A 33 -1.09 -22.89 -17.74
C ARG A 33 -0.79 -22.26 -16.39
N LYS A 34 -1.05 -20.96 -16.27
CA LYS A 34 -0.74 -20.24 -15.05
C LYS A 34 -1.68 -20.83 -14.01
N ASP A 35 -1.14 -21.63 -13.11
CA ASP A 35 -1.89 -22.15 -11.99
C ASP A 35 -2.58 -20.98 -11.29
N LEU A 36 -3.85 -21.17 -10.93
CA LEU A 36 -4.61 -20.10 -10.31
C LEU A 36 -3.88 -19.69 -9.01
N PRO A 37 -3.86 -18.39 -8.68
CA PRO A 37 -3.19 -17.93 -7.46
C PRO A 37 -3.68 -18.71 -6.25
N TRP A 38 -2.78 -19.07 -5.34
CA TRP A 38 -3.09 -19.90 -4.15
C TRP A 38 -4.29 -19.40 -3.30
N TRP A 39 -4.50 -18.08 -3.25
CA TRP A 39 -5.69 -17.45 -2.63
C TRP A 39 -7.03 -17.87 -3.25
N VAL A 40 -7.02 -18.27 -4.52
CA VAL A 40 -8.22 -18.69 -5.27
C VAL A 40 -8.66 -20.08 -4.80
N GLU A 41 -7.75 -21.02 -4.61
CA GLU A 41 -8.09 -22.34 -4.05
C GLU A 41 -8.74 -22.22 -2.66
N LEU A 42 -8.24 -21.31 -1.82
CA LEU A 42 -8.84 -21.03 -0.51
C LEU A 42 -10.28 -20.48 -0.63
N LEU A 43 -10.52 -19.55 -1.56
CA LEU A 43 -11.85 -18.95 -1.80
C LEU A 43 -12.86 -19.95 -2.36
N PHE A 44 -12.40 -20.91 -3.15
CA PHE A 44 -13.25 -21.95 -3.71
C PHE A 44 -13.61 -23.03 -2.67
N VAL A 45 -12.67 -23.44 -1.82
CA VAL A 45 -12.88 -24.54 -0.86
C VAL A 45 -13.72 -24.14 0.35
N GLN A 46 -13.60 -22.90 0.85
CA GLN A 46 -14.28 -22.48 2.09
C GLN A 46 -15.50 -21.58 1.88
N ILE A 47 -15.52 -20.77 0.83
CA ILE A 47 -16.54 -19.73 0.63
C ILE A 47 -17.53 -20.07 -0.49
N GLY A 48 -17.17 -20.98 -1.42
CA GLY A 48 -17.99 -21.28 -2.59
C GLY A 48 -18.19 -20.03 -3.47
N LEU A 49 -17.09 -19.47 -3.99
CA LEU A 49 -17.11 -18.18 -4.67
C LEU A 49 -17.89 -18.26 -6.01
N PRO A 50 -19.02 -17.55 -6.18
CA PRO A 50 -19.79 -17.58 -7.42
C PRO A 50 -19.04 -16.93 -8.58
N ASP A 51 -19.12 -17.53 -9.77
CA ASP A 51 -18.41 -17.11 -11.00
C ASP A 51 -18.59 -15.63 -11.33
N LYS A 52 -19.77 -15.06 -11.03
CA LYS A 52 -20.07 -13.65 -11.26
C LYS A 52 -19.19 -12.72 -10.40
N LEU A 53 -18.79 -13.12 -9.19
CA LEU A 53 -17.88 -12.37 -8.34
C LEU A 53 -16.44 -12.46 -8.86
N LEU A 54 -16.00 -13.63 -9.34
CA LEU A 54 -14.68 -13.80 -9.94
C LEU A 54 -14.48 -12.88 -11.14
N ILE A 55 -15.45 -12.84 -12.04
CA ILE A 55 -15.39 -11.98 -13.23
C ILE A 55 -15.33 -10.51 -12.81
N LYS A 56 -16.11 -10.11 -11.80
CA LYS A 56 -16.11 -8.73 -11.28
C LYS A 56 -14.75 -8.37 -10.66
N ILE A 57 -14.17 -9.25 -9.84
CA ILE A 57 -12.86 -9.06 -9.20
C ILE A 57 -11.74 -9.00 -10.25
N LEU A 58 -11.79 -9.86 -11.27
CA LEU A 58 -10.79 -9.84 -12.35
C LEU A 58 -10.88 -8.56 -13.19
N LYS A 59 -12.11 -8.09 -13.46
CA LYS A 59 -12.35 -6.82 -14.18
C LYS A 59 -11.84 -5.62 -13.36
N THR A 60 -12.23 -5.50 -12.10
CA THR A 60 -11.76 -4.43 -11.22
C THR A 60 -10.24 -4.50 -11.00
N ARG A 61 -9.66 -5.70 -10.90
CA ARG A 61 -8.20 -5.87 -10.81
C ARG A 61 -7.48 -5.42 -12.09
N LYS A 62 -8.07 -5.63 -13.26
CA LYS A 62 -7.51 -5.16 -14.54
C LYS A 62 -7.54 -3.63 -14.60
N GLU A 63 -8.69 -3.03 -14.32
CA GLU A 63 -8.88 -1.57 -14.34
C GLU A 63 -7.97 -0.87 -13.31
N THR A 64 -7.89 -1.39 -12.08
CA THR A 64 -7.00 -0.84 -11.04
C THR A 64 -5.52 -0.95 -11.43
N LYS A 65 -5.10 -2.06 -12.05
CA LYS A 65 -3.71 -2.23 -12.51
C LYS A 65 -3.36 -1.25 -13.64
N GLU A 66 -4.31 -0.94 -14.49
CA GLU A 66 -4.16 0.04 -15.57
C GLU A 66 -4.03 1.46 -14.99
N LEU A 67 -4.92 1.83 -14.05
CA LEU A 67 -4.84 3.10 -13.32
C LEU A 67 -3.54 3.26 -12.52
N ILE A 68 -3.11 2.24 -11.79
CA ILE A 68 -1.85 2.26 -11.02
C ILE A 68 -0.64 2.43 -11.97
N LYS A 69 -0.68 1.83 -13.16
CA LYS A 69 0.40 1.98 -14.14
C LYS A 69 0.44 3.40 -14.70
N THR A 70 -0.72 3.99 -14.97
CA THR A 70 -0.85 5.35 -15.52
C THR A 70 -0.49 6.41 -14.47
N GLU A 71 -0.96 6.26 -13.24
CA GLU A 71 -0.88 7.27 -12.18
C GLU A 71 0.17 6.96 -11.09
N LYS A 72 1.14 6.07 -11.38
CA LYS A 72 2.16 5.63 -10.40
C LYS A 72 2.87 6.78 -9.69
N LYS A 73 3.10 7.90 -10.40
CA LYS A 73 3.80 9.07 -9.87
C LYS A 73 2.95 9.79 -8.83
N SER A 74 1.66 9.95 -9.09
CA SER A 74 0.69 10.57 -8.17
C SER A 74 0.55 9.73 -6.89
N LEU A 75 0.42 8.40 -7.04
CA LEU A 75 0.37 7.48 -5.89
C LEU A 75 1.61 7.59 -5.01
N MET A 76 2.81 7.62 -5.59
CA MET A 76 4.05 7.78 -4.81
C MET A 76 4.06 9.10 -4.04
N ILE A 77 3.62 10.22 -4.63
CA ILE A 77 3.55 11.51 -3.95
C ILE A 77 2.60 11.45 -2.74
N ILE A 78 1.43 10.82 -2.90
CA ILE A 78 0.46 10.63 -1.81
C ILE A 78 1.08 9.80 -0.67
N PHE A 79 1.79 8.71 -1.00
CA PHE A 79 2.49 7.91 0.02
C PHE A 79 3.55 8.73 0.76
N PHE A 80 4.34 9.55 0.06
CA PHE A 80 5.30 10.45 0.70
C PHE A 80 4.60 11.47 1.61
N ALA A 81 3.47 12.03 1.20
CA ALA A 81 2.69 12.95 2.04
C ALA A 81 2.24 12.28 3.35
N PHE A 82 1.77 11.02 3.29
CA PHE A 82 1.41 10.26 4.49
C PHE A 82 2.60 9.99 5.41
N ILE A 83 3.77 9.68 4.87
CA ILE A 83 4.99 9.48 5.67
C ILE A 83 5.36 10.76 6.40
N ILE A 84 5.31 11.90 5.70
CA ILE A 84 5.59 13.22 6.28
C ILE A 84 4.59 13.53 7.41
N LEU A 85 3.29 13.35 7.17
CA LEU A 85 2.24 13.54 8.18
C LEU A 85 2.46 12.66 9.42
N ALA A 86 2.80 11.37 9.21
CA ALA A 86 3.07 10.45 10.30
C ALA A 86 4.30 10.85 11.12
N TYR A 87 5.36 11.34 10.48
CA TYR A 87 6.56 11.83 11.15
C TYR A 87 6.28 13.07 12.02
N PHE A 88 5.44 13.99 11.55
CA PHE A 88 5.07 15.20 12.31
C PHE A 88 3.97 14.97 13.36
N TYR A 89 3.23 13.86 13.30
CA TYR A 89 2.19 13.51 14.26
C TYR A 89 2.61 13.63 15.74
N PRO A 90 3.75 13.08 16.20
CA PRO A 90 4.18 13.24 17.60
C PRO A 90 4.41 14.70 17.99
N VAL A 91 4.91 15.54 17.08
CA VAL A 91 5.14 16.97 17.32
C VAL A 91 3.82 17.71 17.51
N ILE A 92 2.83 17.39 16.67
CA ILE A 92 1.47 17.95 16.76
C ILE A 92 0.83 17.51 18.09
N LYS A 93 0.94 16.22 18.43
CA LYS A 93 0.40 15.67 19.68
C LYS A 93 1.04 16.31 20.91
N HIS A 94 2.36 16.43 20.92
CA HIS A 94 3.09 17.07 22.01
C HIS A 94 2.67 18.54 22.20
N THR A 95 2.54 19.27 21.09
CA THR A 95 2.10 20.68 21.12
C THR A 95 0.67 20.81 21.63
N LYS A 96 -0.24 19.91 21.21
CA LYS A 96 -1.62 19.88 21.67
C LYS A 96 -1.71 19.62 23.17
N ASN A 97 -1.00 18.61 23.67
CA ASN A 97 -0.97 18.30 25.09
C ASN A 97 -0.41 19.47 25.93
N LYS A 98 0.62 20.16 25.42
CA LYS A 98 1.16 21.36 26.08
C LYS A 98 0.14 22.49 26.14
N LEU A 99 -0.59 22.73 25.04
CA LEU A 99 -1.63 23.75 24.97
C LEU A 99 -2.80 23.42 25.91
N ASP A 100 -3.23 22.16 25.94
CA ASP A 100 -4.30 21.67 26.82
C ASP A 100 -3.89 21.82 28.29
N CYS A 101 -2.64 21.48 28.63
CA CYS A 101 -2.11 21.71 29.97
C CYS A 101 -2.11 23.20 30.34
N GLU A 102 -1.64 24.09 29.46
CA GLU A 102 -1.59 25.53 29.73
C GLU A 102 -3.01 26.09 30.00
N ALA A 103 -4.02 25.61 29.26
CA ALA A 103 -5.41 26.00 29.47
C ALA A 103 -5.95 25.52 30.82
N ILE A 104 -5.71 24.26 31.17
CA ILE A 104 -6.10 23.68 32.47
C ILE A 104 -5.42 24.42 33.61
N ALA A 105 -4.09 24.62 33.54
CA ALA A 105 -3.32 25.33 34.55
C ALA A 105 -3.81 26.77 34.76
N LYS A 106 -4.11 27.51 33.68
CA LYS A 106 -4.71 28.85 33.79
C LYS A 106 -6.03 28.83 34.55
N SER A 107 -6.92 27.91 34.20
CA SER A 107 -8.22 27.79 34.88
C SER A 107 -8.08 27.42 36.36
N TYR A 108 -7.13 26.54 36.70
CA TYR A 108 -6.80 26.18 38.08
C TYR A 108 -6.30 27.40 38.88
N ILE A 109 -5.32 28.15 38.35
CA ILE A 109 -4.74 29.31 39.02
C ILE A 109 -5.78 30.40 39.27
N ILE A 110 -6.61 30.72 38.25
CA ILE A 110 -7.66 31.74 38.37
C ILE A 110 -8.68 31.32 39.44
N LYS A 111 -9.10 30.05 39.44
CA LYS A 111 -10.10 29.53 40.38
C LYS A 111 -9.58 29.47 41.81
N ASN A 112 -8.34 29.03 42.02
CA ASN A 112 -7.83 28.80 43.37
C ASN A 112 -7.45 30.10 44.09
N LYS A 113 -6.90 31.08 43.36
CA LYS A 113 -6.42 32.30 44.00
C LYS A 113 -7.46 33.44 44.10
N ASN A 114 -8.64 33.32 43.49
CA ASN A 114 -9.61 34.43 43.34
C ASN A 114 -8.99 35.72 42.75
N ILE A 115 -7.90 35.59 41.99
CA ILE A 115 -7.14 36.75 41.54
C ILE A 115 -7.73 37.26 40.24
N MET A 116 -8.62 38.26 40.34
CA MET A 116 -9.06 39.04 39.19
C MET A 116 -7.98 39.99 38.64
N GLU A 117 -6.88 40.19 39.36
CA GLU A 117 -5.88 41.24 39.11
C GLU A 117 -4.50 40.74 38.61
N ILE A 118 -4.34 39.44 38.33
CA ILE A 118 -3.08 38.89 37.81
C ILE A 118 -2.94 39.35 36.36
N ASN A 119 -1.76 39.85 36.01
CA ASN A 119 -1.42 40.15 34.64
C ASN A 119 -1.46 38.88 33.77
N LYS A 120 -2.08 38.96 32.59
CA LYS A 120 -2.15 37.88 31.60
C LYS A 120 -0.77 37.28 31.26
N ARG A 121 0.31 38.07 31.32
CA ARG A 121 1.68 37.58 31.10
C ARG A 121 2.19 36.71 32.25
N GLU A 122 1.97 37.13 33.49
CA GLU A 122 2.37 36.36 34.68
C GLU A 122 1.58 35.06 34.79
N LEU A 123 0.27 35.12 34.54
CA LEU A 123 -0.57 33.92 34.48
C LEU A 123 -0.03 32.91 33.45
N LYS A 124 0.42 33.39 32.30
CA LYS A 124 1.01 32.55 31.26
C LYS A 124 2.34 31.94 31.70
N MET A 125 3.19 32.71 32.37
CA MET A 125 4.46 32.22 32.92
C MET A 125 4.21 31.10 33.93
N LEU A 126 3.34 31.35 34.92
CA LEU A 126 3.00 30.37 35.97
C LEU A 126 2.38 29.10 35.39
N ALA A 127 1.39 29.24 34.49
CA ALA A 127 0.77 28.10 33.83
C ALA A 127 1.77 27.27 33.02
N THR A 128 2.75 27.93 32.38
CA THR A 128 3.80 27.25 31.63
C THR A 128 4.74 26.49 32.56
N ASN A 129 5.23 27.13 33.63
CA ASN A 129 6.10 26.50 34.63
C ASN A 129 5.45 25.28 35.26
N PHE A 130 4.17 25.37 35.62
CA PHE A 130 3.40 24.24 36.15
C PHE A 130 3.32 23.06 35.18
N CYS A 131 3.04 23.34 33.90
CA CYS A 131 3.02 22.30 32.87
C CYS A 131 4.38 21.65 32.62
N TYR A 132 5.47 22.29 33.04
CA TYR A 132 6.82 21.74 33.01
C TYR A 132 7.25 21.07 34.32
N GLY A 133 6.34 20.92 35.29
CA GLY A 133 6.62 20.29 36.58
C GLY A 133 7.22 21.23 37.62
N GLY A 134 7.11 22.55 37.43
CA GLY A 134 7.49 23.53 38.44
C GLY A 134 6.50 23.55 39.61
N GLU A 135 7.01 23.53 40.84
CA GLU A 135 6.22 23.55 42.08
C GLU A 135 5.80 24.96 42.53
N GLU A 136 6.20 26.02 41.80
CA GLU A 136 5.97 27.43 42.14
C GLU A 136 4.49 27.77 42.38
N ILE A 137 3.54 27.00 41.84
CA ILE A 137 2.11 27.22 42.09
C ILE A 137 1.70 26.79 43.50
N TYR A 138 2.25 25.68 44.01
CA TYR A 138 1.92 25.16 45.35
C TYR A 138 2.54 26.01 46.45
N GLU A 139 3.71 26.60 46.22
CA GLU A 139 4.29 27.58 47.13
C GLU A 139 3.38 28.81 47.28
N ILE A 140 2.69 29.22 46.20
CA ILE A 140 1.73 30.33 46.28
C ILE A 140 0.38 29.90 46.89
N GLU A 141 0.00 28.62 46.81
CA GLU A 141 -1.16 28.06 47.52
C GLU A 141 -0.92 28.01 49.04
N ASN A 142 0.33 27.85 49.47
CA ASN A 142 0.75 27.87 50.87
C ASN A 142 0.95 29.29 51.43
N LEU A 143 1.01 30.32 50.59
CA LEU A 143 0.91 31.73 50.97
C LEU A 143 -0.56 32.12 51.17
N LYS A 144 -1.25 31.47 52.11
CA LYS A 144 -2.46 32.05 52.70
C LYS A 144 -2.02 33.23 53.56
N ILE A 145 -2.24 34.45 53.06
CA ILE A 145 -2.34 35.65 53.88
C ILE A 145 -3.77 35.73 54.40
#